data_AF-A0A7Z0QDY1-F1
#
_entry.id   AF-A0A7Z0QDY1-F1
#
_cell.length_a   1.000
_cell.length_b   1.000
_cell.length_c   1.000
_cell.angle_alpha   90.00
_cell.angle_beta   90.00
_cell.angle_gamma   90.00
#
_symmetry.space_group_name_H-M   'P 1'
#
loop_
_entity.id
_entity.type
_entity.pdbx_description
1 polymer ?
#
loop_
_entity_poly.entity_id
_entity_poly.type
_entity_poly.pdbx_seq_one_letter_code
_entity_poly.pdbx_strand_id
1 'polypeptide(L)' 'MSVFVYVNTAKQIGDVEHLKIFATEDAAKDWLDENDPEGVAFEYEVLGSATGNRGASD' A
#
# COMPACT_ATOMS: atom_id res chain seq x y z
N MET A 1 2.44 2.57 10.98
CA MET A 1 2.23 1.35 10.16
C MET A 1 2.14 1.85 8.73
N SER A 2 3.00 1.38 7.84
CA SER A 2 2.98 1.82 6.43
C SER A 2 2.45 0.71 5.54
N VAL A 3 1.91 1.09 4.39
CA VAL A 3 1.57 0.20 3.28
C VAL A 3 2.20 0.76 2.02
N PHE A 4 2.54 -0.12 1.09
CA PHE A 4 3.12 0.24 -0.18
C PHE A 4 2.10 -0.03 -1.28
N VAL A 5 1.82 0.96 -2.11
CA VAL A 5 0.77 0.90 -3.13
C VAL A 5 1.39 1.04 -4.51
N TYR A 6 1.25 0.00 -5.32
CA TYR A 6 1.57 0.00 -6.74
C TYR A 6 0.31 0.19 -7.57
N VAL A 7 0.41 1.00 -8.63
CA VAL A 7 -0.69 1.27 -9.57
C VAL A 7 -0.27 0.85 -10.97
N ASN A 8 -0.95 -0.12 -11.54
CA ASN A 8 -0.75 -0.50 -12.93
C ASN A 8 -1.57 0.40 -13.86
N THR A 9 -0.89 1.34 -14.50
CA THR A 9 -1.53 2.30 -15.42
C THR A 9 -1.97 1.69 -16.76
N ALA A 10 -1.52 0.48 -17.07
CA ALA A 10 -1.98 -0.26 -18.25
C ALA A 10 -3.34 -0.96 -18.02
N LYS A 11 -3.83 -1.00 -16.78
CA LYS A 11 -5.08 -1.67 -16.40
C LYS A 11 -6.17 -0.66 -16.07
N GLN A 12 -7.42 -1.05 -16.35
CA GLN A 12 -8.58 -0.21 -16.11
C GLN A 12 -8.94 -0.21 -14.61
N ILE A 13 -9.54 0.89 -14.13
CA ILE A 13 -10.03 0.97 -12.76
C ILE A 13 -11.08 -0.13 -12.53
N GLY A 14 -10.88 -0.93 -11.49
CA GLY A 14 -11.72 -2.09 -11.17
C GLY A 14 -11.14 -3.42 -11.63
N ASP A 15 -10.06 -3.42 -12.42
CA ASP A 15 -9.28 -4.61 -12.71
C ASP A 15 -8.50 -5.06 -11.46
N VAL A 16 -8.42 -6.37 -11.22
CA VAL A 16 -7.72 -6.96 -10.07
C VAL A 16 -6.22 -6.68 -10.09
N GLU A 17 -5.66 -6.42 -11.26
CA GLU A 17 -4.25 -6.08 -11.46
C GLU A 17 -3.99 -4.57 -11.49
N HIS A 18 -5.03 -3.73 -11.37
CA HIS A 18 -4.85 -2.27 -11.38
C HIS A 18 -4.15 -1.75 -10.12
N LEU A 19 -4.41 -2.36 -8.97
CA LEU A 19 -3.81 -1.97 -7.70
C LEU A 19 -3.21 -3.17 -6.99
N LYS A 20 -2.00 -2.99 -6.46
CA LYS A 20 -1.37 -3.96 -5.57
C LYS A 20 -0.88 -3.29 -4.31
N ILE A 21 -1.19 -3.89 -3.17
CA ILE A 21 -0.89 -3.35 -1.85
C ILE A 21 0.03 -4.33 -1.14
N PHE A 22 1.12 -3.83 -0.60
CA PHE A 22 2.12 -4.60 0.13
C PHE A 22 2.24 -4.08 1.57
N ALA A 23 2.52 -4.99 2.49
CA ALA A 23 2.68 -4.67 3.91
C ALA A 23 4.09 -4.14 4.25
N THR A 24 5.09 -4.42 3.40
CA THR A 24 6.49 -4.04 3.61
C THR A 24 7.12 -3.58 2.30
N GLU A 25 8.19 -2.80 2.41
CA GLU A 25 8.95 -2.32 1.26
C GLU A 25 9.60 -3.48 0.50
N ASP A 26 10.21 -4.43 1.21
CA ASP A 26 10.87 -5.59 0.62
C ASP A 26 9.89 -6.42 -0.22
N ALA A 27 8.67 -6.64 0.27
CA ALA A 27 7.66 -7.37 -0.49
C ALA A 27 7.21 -6.63 -1.76
N ALA A 28 7.22 -5.29 -1.73
CA ALA A 28 6.94 -4.50 -2.93
C ALA A 28 8.10 -4.58 -3.92
N LYS A 29 9.35 -4.48 -3.46
CA LYS A 29 10.56 -4.58 -4.28
C LYS A 29 10.69 -5.94 -4.96
N ASP A 30 10.63 -7.02 -4.19
CA ASP A 30 10.73 -8.38 -4.72
C ASP A 30 9.66 -8.64 -5.78
N TRP A 31 8.44 -8.13 -5.57
CA TRP A 31 7.38 -8.26 -6.56
C TRP A 31 7.64 -7.43 -7.83
N LEU A 32 8.12 -6.19 -7.69
CA LEU A 32 8.43 -5.32 -8.83
C LEU A 32 9.57 -5.89 -9.69
N ASP A 33 10.65 -6.37 -9.06
CA ASP A 33 11.80 -6.95 -9.76
C ASP A 33 11.39 -8.12 -10.68
N GLU A 34 10.37 -8.90 -10.28
CA GLU A 34 9.87 -10.03 -11.05
C GLU A 34 8.76 -9.67 -12.07
N ASN A 35 7.93 -8.67 -11.78
CA ASN A 35 6.67 -8.45 -12.52
C ASN A 35 6.65 -7.15 -13.33
N ASP A 36 7.28 -6.09 -12.81
CA ASP A 36 7.35 -4.79 -13.46
C ASP A 36 8.61 -4.05 -12.98
N PRO A 37 9.79 -4.35 -13.56
CA PRO A 37 11.06 -3.80 -13.10
C PRO A 37 11.17 -2.27 -13.24
N GLU A 38 10.33 -1.67 -14.08
CA GLU A 38 10.21 -0.21 -14.25
C GLU A 38 9.10 0.39 -13.36
N GLY A 39 8.30 -0.46 -12.72
CA GLY A 39 7.21 -0.09 -11.83
C GLY A 39 7.69 0.47 -10.50
N VAL A 40 6.84 1.26 -9.85
CA VAL A 40 7.14 1.89 -8.56
C VAL A 40 5.95 1.73 -7.61
N ALA A 41 6.23 1.30 -6.38
CA ALA A 41 5.29 1.30 -5.27
C ALA A 41 5.56 2.50 -4.36
N PHE A 42 4.50 3.23 -3.99
CA PHE A 42 4.60 4.40 -3.13
C PHE A 42 4.23 4.04 -1.69
N GLU A 43 5.00 4.55 -0.72
CA GLU A 43 4.71 4.38 0.70
C GLU A 43 3.59 5.31 1.17
N TYR A 44 2.65 4.76 1.93
CA TYR A 44 1.60 5.50 2.61
C TYR A 44 1.53 5.10 4.09
N GLU A 45 1.52 6.10 4.97
CA GLU A 45 1.25 5.87 6.38
C GLU A 45 -0.24 5.58 6.61
N VAL A 46 -0.53 4.50 7.35
CA VAL A 46 -1.89 4.16 7.76
C VAL A 46 -2.32 5.06 8.91
N LEU A 47 -3.25 5.97 8.61
CA LEU A 47 -3.83 6.89 9.59
C LEU A 47 -4.77 6.12 10.53
N GLY A 48 -4.30 5.80 11.75
CA GLY A 48 -5.11 5.06 12.72
C GLY A 48 -4.43 4.64 14.02
N SER A 49 -3.12 4.83 14.18
CA SER A 49 -2.41 4.52 15.43
C SER A 49 -2.41 5.66 16.44
N ALA A 50 -3.28 6.67 16.30
CA ALA A 50 -3.61 7.57 17.40
C ALA A 50 -4.56 6.84 18.38
N THR A 51 -4.02 5.90 19.15
CA THR A 51 -4.59 5.56 20.45
C THR A 51 -4.43 6.79 21.35
N GLY A 52 -5.43 7.67 21.34
CA GLY A 52 -5.53 8.83 22.21
C GLY A 52 -6.97 9.09 22.61
N ASN A 53 -7.35 8.63 23.80
CA ASN A 53 -8.53 9.00 24.60
C ASN A 53 -9.87 9.19 23.86
N ARG A 54 -10.62 8.10 23.66
CA ARG A 54 -12.07 8.17 23.90
C ARG A 54 -12.23 8.24 25.42
N GLY A 55 -12.27 9.46 25.95
CA GLY A 55 -12.48 9.71 27.36
C GLY A 55 -13.68 8.91 27.84
N ALA A 56 -13.48 8.22 28.97
CA ALA A 56 -14.56 7.74 29.80
C ALA A 56 -15.54 8.91 30.00
N SER A 57 -16.77 8.74 29.55
CA SER A 57 -17.89 9.50 30.11
C SER A 57 -18.39 8.66 31.27
N ASP A 58 -18.12 9.17 32.48
CA ASP A 58 -18.81 8.80 33.73
C ASP A 58 -20.33 8.99 33.58
#